data_AF-A0A1J9QNT0-F1
#
_entry.id   AF-A0A1J9QNT0-F1
#
_cell.length_a   1.000
_cell.length_b   1.000
_cell.length_c   1.000
_cell.angle_alpha   90.00
_cell.angle_beta   90.00
_cell.angle_gamma   90.00
#
_symmetry.space_group_name_H-M   'P 1'
#
loop_
_entity.id
_entity.type
_entity.pdbx_description
1 polymer ?
#
loop_
_entity_poly.entity_id
_entity_poly.type
_entity_poly.pdbx_seq_one_letter_code
_entity_poly.pdbx_strand_id
1 'polypeptide(L)'
;MPLKWIRKYKNCLAELEREKAERERERAELDQERQWRQHAEAEVRSERRRREEEQQRREEEQRRREEEQRRREEAEALAASSESSTLPLFLHACHKLLVAIEIVRDPTRTTRGAVTRPTNRRVPSRITSWDTFTEEQMKVWHKLDQHPHFLTEKLFPSLHQLDYVRQLISPISSEWDLRYYERETVENQVRAIIDRIYENDELKMAFGLHGSITFESHANLGLSTRANDCKHESQGAFPHVLRLQRQVSFALASFSCQHNLHDVVAYC
;
A
#
# COMPACT_ATOMS: atom_id res chain seq x y z
N MET A 1 76.80 -67.33 64.25
CA MET A 1 75.40 -67.25 63.78
C MET A 1 75.07 -65.96 62.98
N PRO A 2 75.71 -65.61 61.84
CA PRO A 2 75.43 -64.34 61.14
C PRO A 2 74.53 -64.49 59.89
N LEU A 3 74.56 -65.66 59.24
CA LEU A 3 73.92 -65.90 57.94
C LEU A 3 72.38 -65.94 58.01
N LYS A 4 71.80 -66.38 59.13
CA LYS A 4 70.34 -66.38 59.34
C LYS A 4 69.76 -64.96 59.41
N TRP A 5 70.48 -64.01 60.02
CA TRP A 5 70.06 -62.61 60.13
C TRP A 5 70.18 -61.87 58.80
N ILE A 6 71.26 -62.08 58.05
CA ILE A 6 71.46 -61.50 56.71
C ILE A 6 70.37 -62.00 55.75
N ARG A 7 70.01 -63.29 55.80
CA ARG A 7 68.93 -63.85 54.96
C ARG A 7 67.57 -63.29 55.34
N LYS A 8 67.28 -63.12 56.64
CA LYS A 8 66.04 -62.50 57.12
C LYS A 8 65.92 -61.03 56.69
N TYR A 9 67.01 -60.27 56.79
CA TYR A 9 67.07 -58.86 56.36
C TYR A 9 66.90 -58.70 54.85
N LYS A 10 67.58 -59.57 54.05
CA LYS A 10 67.43 -59.60 52.59
C LYS A 10 66.01 -59.96 52.15
N ASN A 11 65.36 -60.91 52.83
CA ASN A 11 63.96 -61.25 52.57
C ASN A 11 63.01 -60.09 52.92
N CYS A 12 63.23 -59.43 54.05
CA CYS A 12 62.44 -58.27 54.48
C CYS A 12 62.58 -57.10 53.50
N LEU A 13 63.79 -56.81 53.01
CA LEU A 13 64.04 -55.82 51.96
C LEU A 13 63.33 -56.18 50.65
N ALA A 14 63.41 -57.44 50.22
CA ALA A 14 62.74 -57.92 49.01
C ALA A 14 61.21 -57.87 49.13
N GLU A 15 60.64 -58.14 50.31
CA GLU A 15 59.22 -57.97 50.59
C GLU A 15 58.80 -56.50 50.51
N LEU A 16 59.59 -55.58 51.10
CA LEU A 16 59.32 -54.15 51.08
C LEU A 16 59.43 -53.54 49.67
N GLU A 17 60.34 -54.03 48.84
CA GLU A 17 60.47 -53.66 47.43
C GLU A 17 59.29 -54.16 46.58
N ARG A 18 58.82 -55.38 46.84
CA ARG A 18 57.61 -55.92 46.19
C ARG A 18 56.38 -55.10 46.57
N GLU A 19 56.23 -54.76 47.85
CA GLU A 19 55.11 -53.96 48.35
C GLU A 19 55.13 -52.52 47.78
N LYS A 20 56.32 -51.92 47.62
CA LYS A 20 56.47 -50.63 46.91
C LYS A 20 56.12 -50.73 45.44
N ALA A 21 56.61 -51.76 44.75
CA ALA A 21 56.32 -52.00 43.34
C ALA A 21 54.81 -52.26 43.11
N GLU A 22 54.15 -52.94 44.03
CA GLU A 22 52.71 -53.19 44.00
C GLU A 22 51.92 -51.89 44.19
N ARG A 23 52.27 -51.07 45.20
CA ARG A 23 51.69 -49.73 45.39
C ARG A 23 51.97 -48.74 44.24
N GLU A 24 53.10 -48.89 43.54
CA GLU A 24 53.40 -48.10 42.34
C GLU A 24 52.56 -48.55 41.15
N ARG A 25 52.35 -49.86 40.98
CA ARG A 25 51.44 -50.41 39.97
C ARG A 25 50.00 -49.97 40.21
N GLU A 26 49.50 -50.10 41.44
CA GLU A 26 48.16 -49.64 41.81
C GLU A 26 47.98 -48.13 41.56
N ARG A 27 48.99 -47.31 41.87
CA ARG A 27 48.96 -45.87 41.56
C ARG A 27 48.96 -45.60 40.06
N ALA A 28 49.78 -46.31 39.30
CA ALA A 28 49.82 -46.18 37.84
C ALA A 28 48.49 -46.60 37.19
N GLU A 29 47.84 -47.66 37.68
CA GLU A 29 46.52 -48.10 37.23
C GLU A 29 45.44 -47.07 37.55
N LEU A 30 45.42 -46.54 38.77
CA LEU A 30 44.48 -45.48 39.16
C LEU A 30 44.68 -44.19 38.35
N ASP A 31 45.93 -43.84 38.01
CA ASP A 31 46.22 -42.68 37.19
C ASP A 31 45.85 -42.90 35.72
N GLN A 32 46.06 -44.10 35.18
CA GLN A 32 45.54 -44.47 33.86
C GLN A 32 44.00 -44.42 33.83
N GLU A 33 43.33 -44.94 34.85
CA GLU A 33 41.88 -44.90 34.93
C GLU A 33 41.36 -43.46 35.04
N ARG A 34 42.02 -42.60 35.84
CA ARG A 34 41.71 -41.17 35.92
C ARG A 34 41.87 -40.48 34.57
N GLN A 35 42.97 -40.74 33.86
CA GLN A 35 43.21 -40.17 32.52
C GLN A 35 42.14 -40.62 31.52
N TRP A 36 41.77 -41.90 31.55
CA TRP A 36 40.70 -42.44 30.70
C TRP A 36 39.36 -41.78 30.97
N ARG A 37 38.97 -41.63 32.25
CA ARG A 37 37.74 -40.93 32.65
C ARG A 37 37.75 -39.47 32.22
N GLN A 38 38.85 -38.75 32.43
CA GLN A 38 38.98 -37.36 32.01
C GLN A 38 38.88 -37.20 30.48
N HIS A 39 39.49 -38.10 29.72
CA HIS A 39 39.39 -38.10 28.26
C HIS A 39 37.94 -38.36 27.80
N ALA A 40 37.28 -39.37 28.37
CA ALA A 40 35.89 -39.69 28.06
C ALA A 40 34.94 -38.53 28.41
N GLU A 41 35.12 -37.88 29.56
CA GLU A 41 34.33 -36.70 29.94
C GLU A 41 34.58 -35.49 29.02
N ALA A 42 35.83 -35.29 28.58
CA ALA A 42 36.18 -34.24 27.64
C ALA A 42 35.53 -34.46 26.26
N GLU A 43 35.49 -35.70 25.77
CA GLU A 43 34.80 -36.03 24.52
C GLU A 43 33.29 -35.79 24.61
N VAL A 44 32.64 -36.25 25.68
CA VAL A 44 31.20 -36.00 25.90
C VAL A 44 30.90 -34.50 25.97
N ARG A 45 31.76 -33.72 26.64
CA ARG A 45 31.62 -32.26 26.72
C ARG A 45 31.78 -31.59 25.36
N SER A 46 32.74 -32.03 24.56
CA SER A 46 32.98 -31.52 23.20
C SER A 46 31.79 -31.83 22.27
N GLU A 47 31.28 -33.07 22.32
CA GLU A 47 30.12 -33.50 21.55
C GLU A 47 28.86 -32.74 21.94
N ARG A 48 28.63 -32.53 23.24
CA ARG A 48 27.51 -31.71 23.73
C ARG A 48 27.60 -30.28 23.21
N ARG A 49 28.79 -29.67 23.26
CA ARG A 49 29.02 -28.31 22.76
C ARG A 49 28.75 -28.22 21.25
N ARG A 50 29.19 -29.22 20.48
CA ARG A 50 28.90 -29.28 19.03
C ARG A 50 27.40 -29.32 18.74
N ARG A 51 26.64 -30.11 19.49
CA ARG A 51 25.18 -30.19 19.34
C ARG A 51 24.49 -28.88 19.71
N GLU A 52 24.93 -28.23 20.78
CA GLU A 52 24.40 -26.92 21.19
C GLU A 52 24.70 -25.84 20.14
N GLU A 53 25.92 -25.80 19.59
CA GLU A 53 26.30 -24.87 18.52
C GLU A 53 25.54 -25.16 17.21
N GLU A 54 25.30 -26.43 16.87
CA GLU A 54 24.49 -26.80 15.71
C GLU A 54 23.02 -26.39 15.88
N GLN A 55 22.46 -26.62 17.08
CA GLN A 55 21.09 -26.22 17.41
C GLN A 55 20.94 -24.70 17.33
N GLN A 56 21.88 -23.94 17.90
CA GLN A 56 21.87 -22.48 17.80
C GLN A 56 21.94 -21.98 16.36
N ARG A 57 22.77 -22.62 15.51
CA ARG A 57 22.83 -22.29 14.08
C ARG A 57 21.50 -22.55 13.37
N ARG A 58 20.85 -23.68 13.67
CA ARG A 58 19.53 -24.01 13.10
C ARG A 58 18.46 -23.01 13.54
N GLU A 59 18.46 -22.63 14.82
CA GLU A 59 17.54 -21.63 15.37
C GLU A 59 17.78 -20.24 14.77
N GLU A 60 19.03 -19.81 14.62
CA GLU A 60 19.36 -18.52 14.00
C GLU A 60 18.98 -18.52 12.51
N GLU A 61 19.23 -19.61 11.79
CA GLU A 61 18.82 -19.75 10.40
C GLU A 61 17.30 -19.71 10.25
N GLN A 62 16.57 -20.39 11.14
CA GLN A 62 15.11 -20.38 11.15
C GLN A 62 14.58 -18.96 11.40
N ARG A 63 15.12 -18.25 12.39
CA ARG A 63 14.74 -16.86 12.67
C ARG A 63 15.02 -15.93 11.48
N ARG A 64 16.17 -16.10 10.81
CA ARG A 64 16.50 -15.32 9.60
C ARG A 64 15.50 -15.58 8.47
N ARG A 65 15.10 -16.84 8.27
CA ARG A 65 14.09 -17.21 7.27
C ARG A 65 12.72 -16.62 7.59
N GLU A 66 12.29 -16.67 8.85
CA GLU A 66 11.03 -16.08 9.30
C GLU A 66 11.00 -14.56 9.13
N GLU A 67 12.10 -13.88 9.48
CA GLU A 67 12.22 -12.43 9.30
C GLU A 67 12.28 -12.03 7.81
N GLU A 68 12.95 -12.82 6.98
CA GLU A 68 12.94 -12.61 5.54
C GLU A 68 11.54 -12.82 4.94
N GLN A 69 10.84 -13.89 5.36
CA GLN A 69 9.48 -14.17 4.92
C GLN A 69 8.53 -13.03 5.32
N ARG A 70 8.61 -12.54 6.56
CA ARG A 70 7.79 -11.41 7.01
C ARG A 70 8.07 -10.15 6.17
N ARG A 71 9.35 -9.85 5.89
CA ARG A 71 9.71 -8.72 5.03
C ARG A 71 9.18 -8.86 3.60
N ARG A 72 9.17 -10.08 3.06
CA ARG A 72 8.58 -10.37 1.74
C ARG A 72 7.07 -10.16 1.74
N GLU A 73 6.38 -10.69 2.75
CA GLU A 73 4.94 -10.52 2.91
C GLU A 73 4.53 -9.06 3.08
N GLU A 74 5.26 -8.28 3.89
CA GLU A 74 5.05 -6.84 4.05
C GLU A 74 5.26 -6.10 2.72
N ALA A 75 6.33 -6.42 1.99
CA ALA A 75 6.61 -5.81 0.69
C ALA A 75 5.54 -6.16 -0.35
N GLU A 76 5.05 -7.40 -0.37
CA GLU A 76 3.99 -7.85 -1.26
C GLU A 76 2.64 -7.18 -0.94
N ALA A 77 2.30 -7.04 0.35
CA ALA A 77 1.10 -6.32 0.78
C ALA A 77 1.14 -4.83 0.38
N LEU A 78 2.31 -4.18 0.54
CA LEU A 78 2.51 -2.80 0.10
C LEU A 78 2.43 -2.66 -1.42
N ALA A 79 2.98 -3.61 -2.17
CA ALA A 79 2.88 -3.63 -3.63
C ALA A 79 1.43 -3.83 -4.10
N ALA A 80 0.70 -4.78 -3.49
CA ALA A 80 -0.71 -5.04 -3.81
C ALA A 80 -1.62 -3.84 -3.51
N SER A 81 -1.40 -3.14 -2.39
CA SER A 81 -2.16 -1.92 -2.06
C SER A 81 -1.81 -0.71 -2.96
N SER A 82 -0.61 -0.70 -3.53
CA SER A 82 -0.15 0.33 -4.48
C SER A 82 -0.52 0.01 -5.93
N GLU A 83 -1.11 -1.16 -6.20
CA GLU A 83 -1.47 -1.57 -7.55
C GLU A 83 -2.58 -0.67 -8.10
N SER A 84 -2.46 -0.29 -9.37
CA SER A 84 -3.49 0.46 -10.08
C SER A 84 -4.81 -0.29 -10.11
N SER A 85 -5.91 0.45 -10.24
CA SER A 85 -7.26 -0.11 -10.25
C SER A 85 -7.89 -0.08 -11.64
N THR A 86 -8.92 -0.90 -11.82
CA THR A 86 -9.79 -0.91 -13.01
C THR A 86 -10.80 0.24 -12.94
N LEU A 87 -11.34 0.70 -14.08
CA LEU A 87 -12.31 1.81 -14.09
C LEU A 87 -13.49 1.60 -13.12
N PRO A 88 -14.18 0.43 -13.07
CA PRO A 88 -15.32 0.25 -12.16
C PRO A 88 -14.96 0.39 -10.68
N LEU A 89 -13.83 -0.21 -10.26
CA LEU A 89 -13.34 -0.10 -8.89
C LEU A 89 -12.93 1.33 -8.54
N PHE A 90 -12.28 2.02 -9.48
CA PHE A 90 -11.90 3.42 -9.32
C PHE A 90 -13.13 4.32 -9.14
N LEU A 91 -14.13 4.19 -10.00
CA LEU A 91 -15.37 4.98 -9.93
C LEU A 91 -16.14 4.73 -8.63
N HIS A 92 -16.18 3.49 -8.16
CA HIS A 92 -16.77 3.16 -6.86
C HIS A 92 -16.04 3.85 -5.70
N ALA A 93 -14.71 3.88 -5.74
CA ALA A 93 -13.92 4.59 -4.73
C ALA A 93 -14.09 6.11 -4.82
N CYS A 94 -14.14 6.69 -6.03
CA CYS A 94 -14.49 8.10 -6.21
C CYS A 94 -15.87 8.43 -5.66
N HIS A 95 -16.87 7.55 -5.87
CA HIS A 95 -18.20 7.72 -5.30
C HIS A 95 -18.17 7.72 -3.77
N LYS A 96 -17.49 6.74 -3.16
CA LYS A 96 -17.29 6.69 -1.70
C LYS A 96 -16.62 7.96 -1.16
N LEU A 97 -15.64 8.49 -1.89
CA LEU A 97 -14.94 9.72 -1.54
C LEU A 97 -15.87 10.94 -1.61
N LEU A 98 -16.69 11.04 -2.66
CA LEU A 98 -17.64 12.13 -2.87
C LEU A 98 -18.78 12.14 -1.83
N VAL A 99 -19.25 10.97 -1.40
CA VAL A 99 -20.30 10.89 -0.37
C VAL A 99 -19.77 11.04 1.05
N ALA A 100 -18.45 10.95 1.25
CA ALA A 100 -17.78 11.20 2.53
C ALA A 100 -17.66 12.69 2.88
N ILE A 101 -18.36 13.57 2.15
CA ILE A 101 -18.39 15.00 2.42
C ILE A 101 -18.92 15.29 3.84
N GLU A 102 -18.14 16.02 4.63
CA GLU A 102 -18.54 16.47 5.97
C GLU A 102 -18.69 17.99 5.99
N ILE A 103 -19.84 18.48 6.46
CA ILE A 103 -20.15 19.92 6.50
C ILE A 103 -20.26 20.36 7.95
N VAL A 104 -19.48 21.39 8.32
CA VAL A 104 -19.56 22.01 9.65
C VAL A 104 -20.87 22.79 9.75
N ARG A 105 -21.75 22.37 10.67
CA ARG A 105 -23.08 22.97 10.86
C ARG A 105 -23.12 24.10 11.88
N ASP A 106 -22.08 24.25 12.69
CA ASP A 106 -22.00 25.27 13.74
C ASP A 106 -21.71 26.66 13.12
N PRO A 107 -22.66 27.62 13.17
CA PRO A 107 -22.50 28.94 12.56
C PRO A 107 -21.40 29.80 13.20
N THR A 108 -20.86 29.40 14.35
CA THR A 108 -19.70 30.05 14.98
C THR A 108 -18.37 29.62 14.36
N ARG A 109 -18.38 28.50 13.63
CA ARG A 109 -17.21 27.88 13.03
C ARG A 109 -17.21 27.94 11.51
N THR A 110 -18.25 28.51 10.90
CA THR A 110 -18.33 28.70 9.45
C THR A 110 -17.97 30.13 9.06
N THR A 111 -17.56 30.33 7.80
CA THR A 111 -17.36 31.68 7.26
C THR A 111 -18.64 32.51 7.44
N ARG A 112 -18.49 33.69 8.06
CA ARG A 112 -19.57 34.65 8.26
C ARG A 112 -19.41 35.78 7.24
N GLY A 113 -20.49 36.13 6.55
CA GLY A 113 -20.51 37.23 5.60
C GLY A 113 -21.91 37.47 5.07
N ALA A 114 -22.24 38.71 4.74
CA ALA A 114 -23.46 39.00 4.00
C ALA A 114 -23.36 38.32 2.63
N VAL A 115 -24.40 37.60 2.22
CA VAL A 115 -24.51 37.08 0.85
C VAL A 115 -24.38 38.28 -0.07
N THR A 116 -23.24 38.42 -0.74
CA THR A 116 -23.03 39.50 -1.67
C THR A 116 -24.03 39.30 -2.79
N ARG A 117 -24.93 40.27 -3.02
CA ARG A 117 -25.64 40.34 -4.30
C ARG A 117 -24.59 40.71 -5.33
N PRO A 118 -24.19 39.80 -6.22
CA PRO A 118 -23.08 40.08 -7.09
C PRO A 118 -23.55 41.05 -8.17
N THR A 119 -23.23 42.33 -8.02
CA THR A 119 -23.45 43.34 -9.06
C THR A 119 -22.52 43.00 -10.22
N ASN A 120 -23.05 42.90 -11.45
CA ASN A 120 -22.31 42.59 -12.68
C ASN A 120 -21.74 41.16 -12.82
N ARG A 121 -22.22 40.15 -12.09
CA ARG A 121 -21.92 38.74 -12.40
C ARG A 121 -23.14 38.02 -12.94
N ARG A 122 -22.96 37.22 -14.01
CA ARG A 122 -23.99 36.29 -14.47
C ARG A 122 -24.10 35.17 -13.45
N VAL A 123 -25.21 35.12 -12.72
CA VAL A 123 -25.55 34.01 -11.82
C VAL A 123 -26.79 33.30 -12.36
N PRO A 124 -26.88 31.96 -12.25
CA PRO A 124 -28.09 31.24 -12.62
C PRO A 124 -29.29 31.75 -11.82
N SER A 125 -30.38 32.14 -12.51
CA SER A 125 -31.62 32.59 -11.84
C SER A 125 -32.47 31.44 -11.32
N ARG A 126 -32.25 30.22 -11.84
CA ARG A 126 -32.97 29.00 -11.46
C ARG A 126 -32.05 27.79 -11.59
N ILE A 127 -32.16 26.88 -10.63
CA ILE A 127 -31.61 25.52 -10.72
C ILE A 127 -32.77 24.62 -11.14
N THR A 128 -32.57 23.86 -12.22
CA THR A 128 -33.56 22.97 -12.84
C THR A 128 -32.98 21.56 -12.95
N SER A 129 -33.85 20.56 -12.92
CA SER A 129 -33.46 19.18 -13.20
C SER A 129 -32.89 19.04 -14.61
N TRP A 130 -31.96 18.11 -14.76
CA TRP A 130 -31.42 17.74 -16.06
C TRP A 130 -32.15 16.49 -16.56
N ASP A 131 -33.30 16.69 -17.19
CA ASP A 131 -34.24 15.59 -17.48
C ASP A 131 -33.67 14.56 -18.47
N THR A 132 -32.78 14.97 -19.37
CA THR A 132 -32.10 14.08 -20.34
C THR A 132 -30.80 13.47 -19.83
N PHE A 133 -30.43 13.71 -18.57
CA PHE A 133 -29.12 13.32 -18.04
C PHE A 133 -28.85 11.81 -18.21
N THR A 134 -29.80 10.95 -17.83
CA THR A 134 -29.64 9.50 -17.91
C THR A 134 -29.42 9.02 -19.35
N GLU A 135 -30.15 9.58 -20.32
CA GLU A 135 -30.00 9.23 -21.73
C GLU A 135 -28.66 9.69 -22.30
N GLU A 136 -28.21 10.90 -21.95
CA GLU A 136 -26.89 11.39 -22.33
C GLU A 136 -25.77 10.55 -21.69
N GLN A 137 -25.96 10.13 -20.43
CA GLN A 137 -25.00 9.32 -19.70
C GLN A 137 -24.87 7.90 -20.26
N MET A 138 -25.98 7.28 -20.65
CA MET A 138 -25.98 5.95 -21.28
C MET A 138 -25.19 5.94 -22.60
N LYS A 139 -25.20 7.05 -23.36
CA LYS A 139 -24.39 7.15 -24.59
C LYS A 139 -22.88 7.12 -24.30
N VAL A 140 -22.45 7.64 -23.15
CA VAL A 140 -21.04 7.55 -22.71
C VAL A 140 -20.71 6.10 -22.37
N TRP A 141 -21.57 5.42 -21.61
CA TRP A 141 -21.38 4.02 -21.25
C TRP A 141 -21.32 3.10 -22.47
N HIS A 142 -22.25 3.25 -23.42
CA HIS A 142 -22.22 2.46 -24.66
C HIS A 142 -20.92 2.62 -25.45
N LYS A 143 -20.28 3.79 -25.41
CA LYS A 143 -18.96 3.98 -26.03
C LYS A 143 -17.85 3.29 -25.24
N LEU A 144 -17.90 3.34 -23.90
CA LEU A 144 -16.93 2.65 -23.06
C LEU A 144 -17.05 1.13 -23.17
N ASP A 145 -18.27 0.60 -23.24
CA ASP A 145 -18.56 -0.84 -23.36
C ASP A 145 -18.03 -1.43 -24.68
N GLN A 146 -17.87 -0.60 -25.72
CA GLN A 146 -17.22 -1.00 -26.98
C GLN A 146 -15.71 -1.23 -26.81
N HIS A 147 -15.12 -0.82 -25.68
CA HIS A 147 -13.69 -0.90 -25.39
C HIS A 147 -13.45 -1.64 -24.06
N PRO A 148 -13.69 -2.97 -24.01
CA PRO A 148 -13.66 -3.73 -22.75
C PRO A 148 -12.30 -3.69 -22.04
N HIS A 149 -11.21 -3.62 -22.80
CA HIS A 149 -9.85 -3.48 -22.26
C HIS A 149 -9.71 -2.27 -21.33
N PHE A 150 -10.32 -1.13 -21.68
CA PHE A 150 -10.30 0.07 -20.86
C PHE A 150 -11.02 -0.11 -19.51
N LEU A 151 -12.01 -1.00 -19.46
CA LEU A 151 -12.76 -1.32 -18.25
C LEU A 151 -12.04 -2.35 -17.37
N THR A 152 -11.33 -3.31 -17.98
CA THR A 152 -10.71 -4.44 -17.28
C THR A 152 -9.24 -4.21 -16.90
N GLU A 153 -8.52 -3.35 -17.62
CA GLU A 153 -7.13 -3.07 -17.33
C GLU A 153 -6.97 -2.15 -16.10
N LYS A 154 -5.89 -2.38 -15.36
CA LYS A 154 -5.54 -1.61 -14.15
C LYS A 154 -4.86 -0.30 -14.54
N LEU A 155 -5.61 0.66 -15.08
CA LEU A 155 -5.10 1.92 -15.61
C LEU A 155 -5.23 3.11 -14.64
N PHE A 156 -6.06 2.97 -13.60
CA PHE A 156 -6.46 4.07 -12.73
C PHE A 156 -5.68 4.07 -11.41
N PRO A 157 -5.65 5.20 -10.68
CA PRO A 157 -5.04 5.26 -9.35
C PRO A 157 -5.45 4.12 -8.42
N SER A 158 -4.56 3.71 -7.51
CA SER A 158 -4.86 2.64 -6.57
C SER A 158 -5.96 3.05 -5.59
N LEU A 159 -6.68 2.07 -5.05
CA LEU A 159 -7.70 2.34 -4.04
C LEU A 159 -7.08 2.94 -2.77
N HIS A 160 -5.85 2.53 -2.43
CA HIS A 160 -5.09 3.10 -1.32
C HIS A 160 -4.80 4.59 -1.51
N GLN A 161 -4.51 5.05 -2.73
CA GLN A 161 -4.32 6.48 -3.02
C GLN A 161 -5.61 7.28 -2.75
N LEU A 162 -6.78 6.74 -3.07
CA LEU A 162 -8.07 7.41 -2.82
C LEU A 162 -8.43 7.40 -1.34
N ASP A 163 -8.13 6.31 -0.64
CA ASP A 163 -8.25 6.24 0.81
C ASP A 163 -7.34 7.24 1.52
N TYR A 164 -6.12 7.45 1.02
CA TYR A 164 -5.22 8.48 1.53
C TYR A 164 -5.80 9.89 1.34
N VAL A 165 -6.34 10.20 0.15
CA VAL A 165 -7.03 11.49 -0.10
C VAL A 165 -8.20 11.66 0.87
N ARG A 166 -9.00 10.62 1.09
CA ARG A 166 -10.12 10.65 2.05
C ARG A 166 -9.67 11.04 3.46
N GLN A 167 -8.52 10.55 3.92
CA GLN A 167 -7.99 10.84 5.26
C GLN A 167 -7.49 12.28 5.40
N LEU A 168 -7.10 12.93 4.32
CA LEU A 168 -6.58 14.30 4.32
C LEU A 168 -7.68 15.37 4.24
N ILE A 169 -8.86 15.01 3.78
CA ILE A 169 -9.96 15.95 3.61
C ILE A 169 -10.51 16.39 4.96
N SER A 170 -10.51 17.70 5.20
CA SER A 170 -11.12 18.29 6.40
C SER A 170 -12.61 18.58 6.19
N PRO A 171 -13.41 18.61 7.28
CA PRO A 171 -14.78 19.09 7.23
C PRO A 171 -14.89 20.50 6.63
N ILE A 172 -15.89 20.72 5.79
CA ILE A 172 -16.11 21.97 5.07
C ILE A 172 -16.69 23.01 6.03
N SER A 173 -15.91 24.06 6.28
CA SER A 173 -16.31 25.20 7.12
C SER A 173 -16.31 26.54 6.37
N SER A 174 -15.67 26.57 5.21
CA SER A 174 -15.48 27.77 4.39
C SER A 174 -15.60 27.47 2.90
N GLU A 175 -15.74 28.53 2.09
CA GLU A 175 -15.67 28.44 0.62
C GLU A 175 -14.35 27.82 0.15
N TRP A 176 -13.26 28.13 0.86
CA TRP A 176 -11.95 27.56 0.56
C TRP A 176 -11.91 26.04 0.76
N ASP A 177 -12.47 25.55 1.85
CA ASP A 177 -12.55 24.11 2.13
C ASP A 177 -13.40 23.39 1.08
N LEU A 178 -14.51 24.00 0.65
CA LEU A 178 -15.36 23.46 -0.40
C LEU A 178 -14.62 23.35 -1.73
N ARG A 179 -13.85 24.38 -2.08
CA ARG A 179 -13.04 24.39 -3.32
C ARG A 179 -11.95 23.33 -3.28
N TYR A 180 -11.27 23.19 -2.14
CA TYR A 180 -10.25 22.15 -1.96
C TYR A 180 -10.87 20.76 -2.07
N TYR A 181 -12.03 20.56 -1.43
CA TYR A 181 -12.80 19.33 -1.51
C TYR A 181 -13.16 18.97 -2.96
N GLU A 182 -13.76 19.90 -3.72
CA GLU A 182 -14.14 19.68 -5.12
C GLU A 182 -12.91 19.31 -5.98
N ARG A 183 -11.81 20.01 -5.78
CA ARG A 183 -10.57 19.75 -6.52
C ARG A 183 -10.04 18.34 -6.28
N GLU A 184 -9.94 17.91 -5.02
CA GLU A 184 -9.36 16.62 -4.67
C GLU A 184 -10.29 15.45 -4.99
N THR A 185 -11.59 15.59 -4.74
CA THR A 185 -12.57 14.50 -4.87
C THR A 185 -13.19 14.38 -6.24
N VAL A 186 -13.24 15.46 -7.02
CA VAL A 186 -13.90 15.50 -8.32
C VAL A 186 -12.91 15.85 -9.43
N GLU A 187 -12.33 17.05 -9.41
CA GLU A 187 -11.54 17.54 -10.56
C GLU A 187 -10.32 16.66 -10.86
N ASN A 188 -9.55 16.29 -9.83
CA ASN A 188 -8.38 15.44 -9.99
C ASN A 188 -8.76 14.04 -10.48
N GLN A 189 -9.89 13.50 -10.04
CA GLN A 189 -10.37 12.17 -10.43
C GLN A 189 -10.88 12.16 -11.88
N VAL A 190 -11.63 13.20 -12.27
CA VAL A 190 -12.07 13.41 -13.66
C VAL A 190 -10.87 13.57 -14.58
N ARG A 191 -9.86 14.35 -14.17
CA ARG A 191 -8.62 14.50 -14.94
C ARG A 191 -7.94 13.15 -15.19
N ALA A 192 -7.80 12.33 -14.14
CA ALA A 192 -7.21 10.99 -14.26
C ALA A 192 -7.96 10.12 -15.28
N ILE A 193 -9.30 10.19 -15.33
CA ILE A 193 -10.09 9.45 -16.33
C ILE A 193 -9.85 9.99 -17.74
N ILE A 194 -9.94 11.32 -17.92
CA ILE A 194 -9.78 11.94 -19.24
C ILE A 194 -8.38 11.71 -19.80
N ASP A 195 -7.34 11.77 -18.96
CA ASP A 195 -5.97 11.51 -19.38
C ASP A 195 -5.82 10.07 -19.93
N ARG A 196 -6.43 9.08 -19.25
CA ARG A 196 -6.44 7.69 -19.76
C ARG A 196 -7.25 7.50 -21.03
N ILE A 197 -8.38 8.21 -21.19
CA ILE A 197 -9.14 8.21 -22.44
C ILE A 197 -8.30 8.84 -23.56
N TYR A 198 -7.56 9.90 -23.26
CA TYR A 198 -6.75 10.63 -24.24
C TYR A 198 -5.52 9.84 -24.71
N GLU A 199 -4.94 8.99 -23.85
CA GLU A 199 -3.85 8.07 -24.18
C GLU A 199 -4.27 6.95 -25.14
N ASN A 200 -5.57 6.64 -25.25
CA ASN A 200 -6.10 5.63 -26.15
C ASN A 200 -6.68 6.30 -27.41
N ASP A 201 -6.05 6.07 -28.57
CA ASP A 201 -6.43 6.72 -29.83
C ASP A 201 -7.87 6.41 -30.28
N GLU A 202 -8.35 5.17 -30.08
CA GLU A 202 -9.72 4.78 -30.45
C GLU A 202 -10.74 5.52 -29.60
N LEU A 203 -10.55 5.52 -28.28
CA LEU A 203 -11.41 6.24 -27.33
C LEU A 203 -11.34 7.75 -27.55
N LYS A 204 -10.14 8.30 -27.75
CA LYS A 204 -9.94 9.71 -28.08
C LYS A 204 -10.74 10.13 -29.32
N MET A 205 -10.71 9.33 -30.40
CA MET A 205 -11.51 9.59 -31.60
C MET A 205 -13.01 9.42 -31.33
N ALA A 206 -13.41 8.36 -30.61
CA ALA A 206 -14.81 8.07 -30.28
C ALA A 206 -15.46 9.17 -29.42
N PHE A 207 -14.67 9.79 -28.53
CA PHE A 207 -15.09 10.92 -27.69
C PHE A 207 -14.81 12.29 -28.30
N GLY A 208 -14.10 12.37 -29.42
CA GLY A 208 -13.74 13.63 -30.08
C GLY A 208 -12.85 14.52 -29.20
N LEU A 209 -11.92 13.92 -28.44
CA LEU A 209 -11.03 14.64 -27.55
C LEU A 209 -9.81 15.21 -28.31
N HIS A 210 -9.58 16.52 -28.17
CA HIS A 210 -8.54 17.25 -28.89
C HIS A 210 -7.36 17.68 -28.00
N GLY A 211 -7.40 17.39 -26.69
CA GLY A 211 -6.35 17.75 -25.74
C GLY A 211 -6.67 17.33 -24.31
N SER A 212 -5.75 17.64 -23.39
CA SER A 212 -5.91 17.41 -21.95
C SER A 212 -6.87 18.41 -21.31
N ILE A 213 -7.41 18.04 -20.14
CA ILE A 213 -8.32 18.89 -19.38
C ILE A 213 -7.61 19.58 -18.22
N THR A 214 -7.72 20.91 -18.17
CA THR A 214 -7.28 21.71 -17.02
C THR A 214 -8.50 22.29 -16.31
N PHE A 215 -8.43 22.31 -14.98
CA PHE A 215 -9.46 22.89 -14.14
C PHE A 215 -8.92 24.22 -13.60
N GLU A 216 -9.58 25.31 -13.97
CA GLU A 216 -9.18 26.65 -13.58
C GLU A 216 -10.19 27.26 -12.65
N SER A 217 -9.62 27.89 -11.65
CA SER A 217 -10.30 28.32 -10.45
C SER A 217 -10.72 29.80 -10.55
N HIS A 218 -10.22 30.54 -11.55
CA HIS A 218 -10.50 31.95 -11.77
C HIS A 218 -10.89 32.22 -13.22
N ALA A 219 -12.04 32.85 -13.45
CA ALA A 219 -12.52 33.24 -14.78
C ALA A 219 -11.73 34.40 -15.45
N ASN A 220 -10.56 34.78 -14.90
CA ASN A 220 -9.79 35.95 -15.33
C ASN A 220 -8.66 35.62 -16.33
N LEU A 221 -8.60 34.41 -16.90
CA LEU A 221 -7.61 34.04 -17.91
C LEU A 221 -8.09 34.30 -19.34
N GLY A 222 -8.66 35.49 -19.55
CA GLY A 222 -8.81 36.11 -20.86
C GLY A 222 -8.11 37.45 -20.84
N LEU A 223 -7.09 37.61 -21.69
CA LEU A 223 -6.27 38.82 -21.89
C LEU A 223 -5.00 38.93 -21.02
N SER A 224 -4.10 37.95 -21.10
CA SER A 224 -2.68 38.31 -21.02
C SER A 224 -1.88 37.49 -22.02
N THR A 225 -1.27 38.21 -22.96
CA THR A 225 -0.33 37.76 -24.00
C THR A 225 -0.93 37.12 -25.25
N ARG A 226 -1.26 37.98 -26.22
CA ARG A 226 -0.83 37.81 -27.63
C ARG A 226 -1.08 39.09 -28.43
N ALA A 227 -0.29 40.13 -28.13
CA ALA A 227 0.01 41.15 -29.12
C ALA A 227 1.06 40.56 -30.08
N ASN A 228 0.58 39.90 -31.14
CA ASN A 228 1.12 39.90 -32.51
C ASN A 228 0.66 38.64 -33.26
N ASP A 229 -0.08 38.91 -34.33
CA ASP A 229 -0.21 38.17 -35.60
C ASP A 229 -0.68 36.71 -35.58
N CYS A 230 -1.97 36.51 -35.80
CA CYS A 230 -2.56 36.16 -37.12
C CYS A 230 -4.00 35.69 -36.92
N LYS A 231 -4.91 36.27 -37.71
CA LYS A 231 -6.35 35.97 -37.72
C LYS A 231 -6.58 34.49 -38.06
N HIS A 232 -7.21 33.75 -37.15
CA HIS A 232 -8.10 32.66 -37.55
C HIS A 232 -9.24 32.56 -36.53
N GLU A 233 -10.47 32.74 -37.02
CA GLU A 233 -11.70 32.56 -36.25
C GLU A 233 -11.75 31.13 -35.69
N SER A 234 -11.88 31.01 -34.37
CA SER A 234 -12.25 29.77 -33.70
C SER A 234 -13.39 30.08 -32.74
N GLN A 235 -14.60 29.93 -33.27
CA GLN A 235 -15.82 29.92 -32.48
C GLN A 235 -15.84 28.69 -31.56
N GLY A 236 -16.02 28.93 -30.26
CA GLY A 236 -16.79 28.04 -29.38
C GLY A 236 -16.17 26.71 -28.94
N ALA A 237 -15.15 26.74 -28.08
CA ALA A 237 -14.69 25.55 -27.33
C ALA A 237 -15.13 25.53 -25.85
N PHE A 238 -15.89 26.52 -25.38
CA PHE A 238 -16.27 26.66 -23.96
C PHE A 238 -17.52 25.88 -23.49
N PRO A 239 -18.53 25.55 -24.30
CA PRO A 239 -19.72 24.85 -23.78
C PRO A 239 -19.52 23.33 -23.62
N HIS A 240 -18.57 22.71 -24.33
CA HIS A 240 -18.38 21.26 -24.30
C HIS A 240 -17.63 20.75 -23.06
N VAL A 241 -16.65 21.50 -22.55
CA VAL A 241 -15.83 21.10 -21.40
C VAL A 241 -16.63 21.16 -20.09
N LEU A 242 -17.47 22.19 -19.92
CA LEU A 242 -18.37 22.31 -18.77
C LEU A 242 -19.51 21.28 -18.81
N ARG A 243 -19.92 20.86 -20.02
CA ARG A 243 -20.92 19.79 -20.21
C ARG A 243 -20.33 18.42 -19.84
N LEU A 244 -19.08 18.15 -20.21
CA LEU A 244 -18.33 16.95 -19.80
C LEU A 244 -18.03 16.94 -18.30
N GLN A 245 -17.66 18.06 -17.68
CA GLN A 245 -17.50 18.13 -16.23
C GLN A 245 -18.79 17.75 -15.51
N ARG A 246 -19.92 18.39 -15.85
CA ARG A 246 -21.20 18.06 -15.20
C ARG A 246 -21.67 16.65 -15.54
N GLN A 247 -21.40 16.15 -16.75
CA GLN A 247 -21.71 14.77 -17.12
C GLN A 247 -20.89 13.77 -16.32
N VAL A 248 -19.57 13.96 -16.18
CA VAL A 248 -18.69 13.01 -15.47
C VAL A 248 -18.81 13.13 -13.95
N SER A 249 -18.93 14.34 -13.39
CA SER A 249 -19.18 14.53 -11.95
C SER A 249 -20.52 13.92 -11.50
N PHE A 250 -21.53 13.91 -12.37
CA PHE A 250 -22.84 13.31 -12.08
C PHE A 250 -22.92 11.83 -12.53
N ALA A 251 -22.07 11.40 -13.48
CA ALA A 251 -21.80 9.99 -13.78
C ALA A 251 -21.20 9.26 -12.58
N LEU A 252 -20.24 9.90 -11.90
CA LEU A 252 -19.65 9.44 -10.64
C LEU A 252 -20.70 9.31 -9.53
N ALA A 253 -21.75 10.13 -9.54
CA ALA A 253 -22.89 10.00 -8.63
C ALA A 253 -23.88 8.88 -9.06
N SER A 254 -24.00 8.57 -10.35
CA SER A 254 -24.99 7.64 -10.90
C SER A 254 -24.52 6.19 -11.02
N PHE A 255 -23.20 5.93 -11.03
CA PHE A 255 -22.62 4.58 -11.13
C PHE A 255 -23.12 3.64 -10.02
N SER A 256 -23.44 4.17 -8.83
CA SER A 256 -23.95 3.40 -7.69
C SER A 256 -25.44 3.01 -7.80
N CYS A 257 -26.24 3.71 -8.62
CA CYS A 257 -27.66 3.39 -8.81
C CYS A 257 -27.89 2.21 -9.76
N GLN A 258 -27.01 1.97 -10.73
CA GLN A 258 -27.21 0.91 -11.73
C GLN A 258 -26.70 -0.47 -11.30
N HIS A 259 -25.66 -0.56 -10.45
CA HIS A 259 -25.19 -1.86 -9.96
C HIS A 259 -26.08 -2.46 -8.85
N ASN A 260 -26.79 -1.63 -8.08
CA ASN A 260 -27.81 -2.11 -7.15
C ASN A 260 -29.07 -2.69 -7.85
N LEU A 261 -29.30 -2.42 -9.14
CA LEU A 261 -30.41 -3.06 -9.85
C LEU A 261 -30.08 -4.45 -10.40
N HIS A 262 -28.80 -4.76 -10.65
CA HIS A 262 -28.42 -6.09 -11.14
C HIS A 262 -28.20 -7.11 -10.02
N ASP A 263 -27.75 -6.68 -8.83
CA ASP A 263 -27.55 -7.59 -7.68
C ASP A 263 -28.81 -7.81 -6.82
N VAL A 264 -29.87 -7.01 -6.98
CA VAL A 264 -31.16 -7.22 -6.27
C VAL A 264 -32.10 -8.17 -7.04
N VAL A 265 -31.80 -8.51 -8.29
CA VAL A 265 -32.62 -9.48 -9.07
C VAL A 265 -32.07 -10.92 -9.00
N ALA A 266 -30.98 -11.15 -8.26
CA ALA A 266 -30.44 -12.50 -8.01
C ALA A 266 -30.81 -13.08 -6.62
N TYR A 267 -31.53 -12.34 -5.78
CA TYR A 267 -32.11 -12.83 -4.52
C TYR A 267 -33.51 -12.21 -4.31
N CYS A 268 -34.45 -12.54 -5.19
CA CYS A 268 -35.90 -12.68 -4.96
C CYS A 268 -36.56 -13.23 -6.23
#